data_AF-A0AAD7KEE3-F1
#
_entry.id   AF-A0AAD7KEE3-F1
#
_cell.length_a   1.000
_cell.length_b   1.000
_cell.length_c   1.000
_cell.angle_alpha   90.00
_cell.angle_beta   90.00
_cell.angle_gamma   90.00
#
_symmetry.space_group_name_H-M   'P 1'
#
loop_
_entity.id
_entity.type
_entity.pdbx_description
1 polymer ?
#
loop_
_entity_poly.entity_id
_entity_poly.type
_entity_poly.pdbx_seq_one_letter_code
_entity_poly.pdbx_strand_id
1 'polypeptide(L)'
;MRDEFLQLLARNYGSVKAQFPNEGRRKWTLRVLEEFWTSAGLESELSAATTVAEEFLNDDDPFDAIVGDGPQLGLLLRTDFSNDDAWQSFCARLKSEEQDFIESVQPAAAPTEPAQGSSSTADVEMTNDSDSDSDDEEGLTAPIIKIIDPVGEQDRALVQNISNLRALRLLNDVDIRPAPSPPQGTKRYSPPNRLVDKNGWQEKYTGLTVWIYDARSNSDQCARLVSQEGDVYGTATADSWRARVTHMCELQFNMIYLGMKIDFGGLDRYDYPERKRNLEEAEP
;
A
#
# COMPACT_ATOMS: atom_id res chain seq x y z
N MET A 1 -11.90 20.01 9.05
CA MET A 1 -11.73 19.30 7.76
C MET A 1 -11.53 17.79 7.92
N ARG A 2 -10.44 17.24 8.51
CA ARG A 2 -10.40 15.77 8.79
C ARG A 2 -11.56 15.32 9.68
N ASP A 3 -11.80 16.03 10.78
CA ASP A 3 -12.90 15.73 11.69
C ASP A 3 -14.27 15.90 11.00
N GLU A 4 -14.40 16.88 10.11
CA GLU A 4 -15.63 17.09 9.31
C GLU A 4 -15.86 15.93 8.34
N PHE A 5 -14.81 15.42 7.69
CA PHE A 5 -14.89 14.22 6.86
C PHE A 5 -15.30 13.01 7.69
N LEU A 6 -14.70 12.80 8.87
CA LEU A 6 -15.07 11.69 9.75
C LEU A 6 -16.51 11.79 10.25
N GLN A 7 -16.99 13.00 10.53
CA GLN A 7 -18.39 13.24 10.91
C GLN A 7 -19.36 12.99 9.74
N LEU A 8 -19.01 13.44 8.53
CA LEU A 8 -19.78 13.16 7.32
C LEU A 8 -19.82 11.65 7.05
N LEU A 9 -18.69 10.97 7.19
CA LEU A 9 -18.56 9.52 7.08
C LEU A 9 -19.46 8.82 8.08
N ALA A 10 -19.34 9.12 9.37
CA ALA A 10 -20.20 8.54 10.41
C ALA A 10 -21.70 8.76 10.13
N ARG A 11 -22.08 9.93 9.61
CA ARG A 11 -23.47 10.28 9.30
C ARG A 11 -24.01 9.52 8.07
N ASN A 12 -23.23 9.42 7.01
CA ASN A 12 -23.71 8.98 5.69
C ASN A 12 -23.38 7.50 5.41
N TYR A 13 -22.38 6.92 6.07
CA TYR A 13 -21.87 5.58 5.78
C TYR A 13 -22.96 4.51 5.82
N GLY A 14 -23.80 4.48 6.86
CA GLY A 14 -24.90 3.50 6.96
C GLY A 14 -25.93 3.62 5.82
N SER A 15 -26.23 4.85 5.38
CA SER A 15 -27.12 5.09 4.25
C SER A 15 -26.49 4.63 2.92
N VAL A 16 -25.21 4.94 2.71
CA VAL A 16 -24.47 4.52 1.51
C VAL A 16 -24.35 2.99 1.46
N LYS A 17 -24.03 2.35 2.59
CA LYS A 17 -23.98 0.89 2.71
C LYS A 17 -25.33 0.24 2.37
N ALA A 18 -26.44 0.79 2.86
CA ALA A 18 -27.78 0.30 2.54
C ALA A 18 -28.15 0.46 1.06
N GLN A 19 -27.66 1.52 0.40
CA GLN A 19 -27.90 1.77 -1.01
C GLN A 19 -27.05 0.89 -1.94
N PHE A 20 -25.83 0.52 -1.50
CA PHE A 20 -24.85 -0.23 -2.30
C PHE A 20 -24.34 -1.49 -1.58
N PRO A 21 -25.21 -2.43 -1.15
CA PRO A 21 -24.86 -3.50 -0.21
C PRO A 21 -23.75 -4.46 -0.67
N ASN A 22 -23.41 -4.48 -1.97
CA ASN A 22 -22.43 -5.41 -2.56
C ASN A 22 -21.05 -4.78 -2.83
N GLU A 23 -20.84 -3.50 -2.50
CA GLU A 23 -19.62 -2.76 -2.91
C GLU A 23 -18.46 -2.84 -1.91
N GLY A 24 -18.72 -3.13 -0.64
CA GLY A 24 -17.71 -3.22 0.41
C GLY A 24 -17.29 -1.89 1.03
N ARG A 25 -16.58 -1.98 2.15
CA ARG A 25 -16.12 -0.86 2.98
C ARG A 25 -15.41 0.23 2.17
N ARG A 26 -14.40 -0.11 1.36
CA ARG A 26 -13.54 0.87 0.66
C ARG A 26 -14.36 1.75 -0.28
N LYS A 27 -15.29 1.15 -1.04
CA LYS A 27 -16.16 1.86 -1.98
C LYS A 27 -17.19 2.74 -1.27
N TRP A 28 -17.76 2.28 -0.16
CA TRP A 28 -18.69 3.11 0.62
C TRP A 28 -18.00 4.35 1.18
N THR A 29 -16.81 4.20 1.76
CA THR A 29 -15.98 5.32 2.23
C THR A 29 -15.62 6.27 1.09
N LEU A 30 -15.22 5.73 -0.07
CA LEU A 30 -14.91 6.55 -1.24
C LEU A 30 -16.10 7.37 -1.72
N ARG A 31 -17.32 6.82 -1.72
CA ARG A 31 -18.54 7.58 -2.09
C ARG A 31 -18.79 8.76 -1.16
N VAL A 32 -18.64 8.57 0.15
CA VAL A 32 -18.79 9.67 1.10
C VAL A 32 -17.65 10.69 0.94
N LEU A 33 -16.44 10.24 0.58
CA LEU A 33 -15.34 11.14 0.27
C LEU A 33 -15.60 11.98 -0.99
N GLU A 34 -16.22 11.42 -2.03
CA GLU A 34 -16.64 12.19 -3.21
C GLU A 34 -17.66 13.28 -2.84
N GLU A 35 -18.62 12.94 -1.98
CA GLU A 35 -19.58 13.92 -1.44
C GLU A 35 -18.86 15.02 -0.66
N PHE A 36 -17.86 14.67 0.16
CA PHE A 36 -17.03 15.62 0.90
C PHE A 36 -16.31 16.60 -0.05
N TRP A 37 -15.71 16.12 -1.13
CA TRP A 37 -14.96 16.97 -2.06
C TRP A 37 -15.82 17.83 -2.98
N THR A 38 -17.07 17.45 -3.19
CA THR A 38 -18.04 18.18 -4.02
C THR A 38 -18.90 19.15 -3.20
N SER A 39 -19.04 18.92 -1.90
CA SER A 39 -19.76 19.81 -0.99
C SER A 39 -18.96 21.09 -0.73
N ALA A 40 -19.44 22.22 -1.28
CA ALA A 40 -18.88 23.53 -0.99
C ALA A 40 -19.22 23.95 0.46
N GLY A 41 -18.27 23.74 1.39
CA GLY A 41 -18.32 24.34 2.73
C GLY A 41 -19.18 23.59 3.75
N LEU A 42 -18.64 22.51 4.34
CA LEU A 42 -19.18 21.83 5.53
C LEU A 42 -19.04 22.66 6.82
N GLU A 43 -19.17 23.99 6.76
CA GLU A 43 -18.96 24.86 7.93
C GLU A 43 -20.19 24.96 8.86
N SER A 44 -21.40 24.57 8.41
CA SER A 44 -22.68 24.89 9.08
C SER A 44 -23.13 24.04 10.29
N GLU A 45 -23.24 22.71 10.14
CA GLU A 45 -24.22 21.94 10.93
C GLU A 45 -23.73 20.60 11.51
N LEU A 46 -22.44 20.29 11.42
CA LEU A 46 -21.90 19.09 12.06
C LEU A 46 -21.72 19.34 13.57
N SER A 47 -22.86 19.37 14.28
CA SER A 47 -22.92 19.35 15.75
C SER A 47 -22.22 18.11 16.27
N ALA A 48 -21.46 18.26 17.37
CA ALA A 48 -20.62 17.28 18.04
C ALA A 48 -21.26 15.87 18.13
N ALA A 49 -21.02 15.05 17.11
CA ALA A 49 -21.31 13.62 17.12
C ALA A 49 -20.04 12.90 17.57
N THR A 50 -20.12 12.36 18.78
CA THR A 50 -19.06 11.64 19.49
C THR A 50 -18.85 10.25 18.87
N THR A 51 -17.59 9.90 18.57
CA THR A 51 -17.03 8.53 18.49
C THR A 51 -17.87 7.42 17.84
N VAL A 52 -18.16 7.54 16.53
CA VAL A 52 -18.69 6.40 15.71
C VAL A 52 -17.68 5.98 14.62
N ALA A 53 -16.47 6.56 14.64
CA ALA A 53 -15.51 6.43 13.55
C ALA A 53 -14.83 5.06 13.41
N GLU A 54 -15.02 4.13 14.36
CA GLU A 54 -14.33 2.84 14.34
C GLU A 54 -15.23 1.68 13.90
N GLU A 55 -16.55 1.83 13.95
CA GLU A 55 -17.46 0.71 13.63
C GLU A 55 -17.37 0.30 12.16
N PHE A 56 -17.15 1.24 11.24
CA PHE A 56 -17.03 0.93 9.81
C PHE A 56 -15.69 0.31 9.42
N LEU A 57 -14.63 0.42 10.23
CA LEU A 57 -13.33 -0.18 9.92
C LEU A 57 -13.37 -1.71 9.94
N ASN A 58 -14.33 -2.27 10.68
CA ASN A 58 -14.52 -3.71 10.84
C ASN A 58 -15.51 -4.30 9.83
N ASP A 59 -16.08 -3.49 8.93
CA ASP A 59 -16.94 -4.01 7.87
C ASP A 59 -16.13 -4.75 6.82
N ASP A 60 -16.68 -5.87 6.35
CA ASP A 60 -16.09 -6.70 5.30
C ASP A 60 -15.95 -5.92 3.97
N ASP A 61 -14.81 -6.11 3.30
CA ASP A 61 -14.60 -5.68 1.92
C ASP A 61 -14.32 -6.89 1.02
N PRO A 62 -14.87 -6.95 -0.21
CA PRO A 62 -14.61 -8.05 -1.15
C PRO A 62 -13.11 -8.29 -1.44
N PHE A 63 -12.28 -7.26 -1.30
CA PHE A 63 -10.84 -7.37 -1.54
C PHE A 63 -10.03 -7.68 -0.26
N ASP A 64 -10.68 -7.79 0.91
CA ASP A 64 -9.97 -8.11 2.15
C ASP A 64 -9.36 -9.51 2.13
N ALA A 65 -9.96 -10.49 1.46
CA ALA A 65 -9.31 -11.80 1.27
C ALA A 65 -8.04 -11.73 0.39
N ILE A 66 -7.97 -10.73 -0.51
CA ILE A 66 -6.84 -10.54 -1.43
C ILE A 66 -5.74 -9.73 -0.75
N VAL A 67 -6.11 -8.75 0.07
CA VAL A 67 -5.17 -7.87 0.79
C VAL A 67 -4.75 -8.47 2.14
N GLY A 68 -5.61 -9.26 2.77
CA GLY A 68 -5.52 -9.72 4.17
C GLY A 68 -4.81 -11.06 4.41
N ASP A 69 -4.41 -11.18 5.68
CA ASP A 69 -3.78 -12.28 6.42
C ASP A 69 -2.44 -12.82 5.89
N GLY A 70 -1.44 -11.93 5.80
CA GLY A 70 -0.06 -12.36 5.79
C GLY A 70 0.93 -11.25 6.15
N PRO A 71 2.17 -11.60 6.52
CA PRO A 71 3.22 -10.65 6.91
C PRO A 71 3.83 -9.90 5.71
N GLN A 72 3.09 -9.79 4.60
CA GLN A 72 3.62 -9.20 3.37
C GLN A 72 3.71 -7.68 3.52
N LEU A 73 4.74 -7.10 2.91
CA LEU A 73 5.02 -5.67 2.98
C LEU A 73 4.39 -4.91 1.80
N GLY A 74 4.21 -5.59 0.66
CA GLY A 74 3.65 -5.01 -0.55
C GLY A 74 2.83 -5.99 -1.39
N LEU A 75 2.13 -5.43 -2.37
CA LEU A 75 1.27 -6.13 -3.33
C LEU A 75 1.74 -5.83 -4.75
N LEU A 76 1.95 -6.85 -5.58
CA LEU A 76 2.16 -6.71 -7.02
C LEU A 76 0.88 -7.06 -7.77
N LEU A 77 0.24 -6.06 -8.35
CA LEU A 77 -0.96 -6.20 -9.16
C LEU A 77 -0.61 -6.32 -10.65
N ARG A 78 -1.02 -7.43 -11.28
CA ARG A 78 -0.97 -7.59 -12.73
C ARG A 78 -2.13 -6.85 -13.39
N THR A 79 -1.83 -5.86 -14.24
CA THR A 79 -2.83 -5.07 -14.98
C THR A 79 -2.76 -5.25 -16.49
N ASP A 80 -1.68 -5.85 -17.00
CA ASP A 80 -1.53 -6.23 -18.39
C ASP A 80 -1.43 -7.76 -18.56
N PHE A 81 -2.22 -8.27 -19.50
CA PHE A 81 -2.35 -9.70 -19.80
C PHE A 81 -1.94 -10.01 -21.25
N SER A 82 -1.20 -9.11 -21.90
CA SER A 82 -0.85 -9.25 -23.33
C SER A 82 0.28 -10.26 -23.58
N ASN A 83 1.11 -10.53 -22.57
CA ASN A 83 2.27 -11.41 -22.68
C ASN A 83 2.47 -12.23 -21.40
N ASP A 84 2.02 -13.49 -21.42
CA ASP A 84 2.17 -14.41 -20.29
C ASP A 84 3.62 -14.85 -20.07
N ASP A 85 4.42 -15.01 -21.12
CA ASP A 85 5.83 -15.45 -21.00
C ASP A 85 6.69 -14.39 -20.29
N ALA A 86 6.47 -13.11 -20.62
CA ALA A 86 7.15 -11.99 -19.96
C ALA A 86 6.72 -11.88 -18.48
N TRP A 87 5.43 -12.10 -18.19
CA TRP A 87 4.92 -12.15 -16.83
C TRP A 87 5.54 -13.28 -16.00
N GLN A 88 5.59 -14.50 -16.54
CA GLN A 88 6.22 -15.63 -15.86
C GLN A 88 7.72 -15.39 -15.61
N SER A 89 8.42 -14.81 -16.58
CA SER A 89 9.83 -14.45 -16.44
C SER A 89 10.05 -13.40 -15.35
N PHE A 90 9.17 -12.40 -15.29
CA PHE A 90 9.19 -11.37 -14.24
C PHE A 90 8.97 -11.99 -12.86
N CYS A 91 7.94 -12.84 -12.71
CA CYS A 91 7.62 -13.51 -11.45
C CYS A 91 8.74 -14.47 -10.99
N ALA A 92 9.34 -15.23 -11.91
CA ALA A 92 10.46 -16.11 -11.60
C ALA A 92 11.66 -15.31 -11.09
N ARG A 93 11.95 -14.16 -11.72
CA ARG A 93 13.02 -13.27 -11.27
C ARG A 93 12.71 -12.63 -9.92
N LEU A 94 11.48 -12.15 -9.71
CA LEU A 94 11.07 -11.58 -8.42
C LEU A 94 11.28 -12.57 -7.28
N LYS A 95 10.87 -13.83 -7.47
CA LYS A 95 11.05 -14.89 -6.46
C LYS A 95 12.52 -15.20 -6.18
N SER A 96 13.36 -15.21 -7.21
CA SER A 96 14.81 -15.42 -7.04
C SER A 96 15.44 -14.30 -6.21
N GLU A 97 15.13 -13.04 -6.55
CA GLU A 97 15.70 -11.86 -5.87
C GLU A 97 15.13 -11.71 -4.45
N GLU A 98 13.89 -12.12 -4.23
CA GLU A 98 13.28 -12.19 -2.90
C GLU A 98 14.00 -13.22 -2.02
N GLN A 99 14.28 -14.41 -2.56
CA GLN A 99 15.03 -15.44 -1.85
C GLN A 99 16.45 -14.97 -1.52
N ASP A 100 17.18 -14.43 -2.51
CA ASP A 100 18.53 -13.90 -2.32
C ASP A 100 18.55 -12.79 -1.25
N PHE A 101 17.53 -11.93 -1.24
CA PHE A 101 17.39 -10.87 -0.24
C PHE A 101 17.14 -11.44 1.16
N ILE A 102 16.21 -12.38 1.32
CA ILE A 102 15.92 -13.03 2.61
C ILE A 102 17.18 -13.71 3.17
N GLU A 103 17.94 -14.43 2.34
CA GLU A 103 19.21 -15.06 2.72
C GLU A 103 20.27 -14.04 3.16
N SER A 104 20.27 -12.84 2.56
CA SER A 104 21.21 -11.77 2.93
C SER A 104 20.87 -11.05 4.24
N VAL A 105 19.58 -11.01 4.62
CA VAL A 105 19.10 -10.32 5.82
C VAL A 105 19.05 -11.26 7.02
N GLN A 106 18.89 -12.57 6.81
CA GLN A 106 18.95 -13.54 7.89
C GLN A 106 20.37 -13.55 8.49
N PRO A 107 20.51 -13.38 9.82
CA PRO A 107 21.81 -13.48 10.46
C PRO A 107 22.35 -14.88 10.22
N ALA A 108 23.54 -14.98 9.61
CA ALA A 108 24.18 -16.27 9.36
C ALA A 108 24.19 -17.06 10.67
N ALA A 109 23.44 -18.17 10.71
CA ALA A 109 23.46 -19.10 11.83
C ALA A 109 24.92 -19.41 12.12
N ALA A 110 25.38 -19.05 13.33
CA ALA A 110 26.76 -19.23 13.73
C ALA A 110 27.18 -20.66 13.40
N PRO A 111 28.32 -20.88 12.73
CA PRO A 111 28.74 -22.22 12.36
C PRO A 111 28.83 -23.03 13.64
N THR A 112 27.99 -24.06 13.74
CA THR A 112 28.01 -25.00 14.85
C THR A 112 29.37 -25.67 14.83
N GLU A 113 30.28 -25.24 15.71
CA GLU A 113 31.58 -25.89 15.86
C GLU A 113 31.34 -27.37 16.18
N PRO A 114 32.02 -28.31 15.50
CA PRO A 114 31.86 -29.73 15.79
C PRO A 114 32.39 -29.98 17.21
N ALA A 115 31.49 -30.37 18.11
CA ALA A 115 31.78 -30.74 19.48
C ALA A 115 32.89 -31.82 19.51
N GLN A 116 34.10 -31.42 19.87
CA GLN A 116 35.14 -32.36 20.28
C GLN A 116 34.76 -32.91 21.65
N GLY A 117 34.49 -34.22 21.66
CA GLY A 117 34.18 -34.95 22.87
C GLY A 117 35.29 -34.87 23.90
N SER A 118 34.89 -34.72 25.16
CA SER A 118 35.70 -35.17 26.28
C SER A 118 34.80 -35.63 27.43
N SER A 119 35.14 -36.82 27.90
CA SER A 119 34.46 -37.62 28.91
C SER A 119 34.78 -37.11 30.32
N SER A 120 33.77 -36.97 31.20
CA SER A 120 33.79 -37.50 32.58
C SER A 120 32.58 -37.06 33.42
N THR A 121 31.89 -38.06 33.96
CA THR A 121 31.01 -38.16 35.14
C THR A 121 30.96 -37.01 36.16
N ALA A 122 29.75 -36.57 36.53
CA ALA A 122 29.28 -36.38 37.91
C ALA A 122 27.78 -35.98 37.96
N ASP A 123 27.01 -36.72 38.74
CA ASP A 123 25.62 -36.45 39.14
C ASP A 123 25.44 -35.03 39.70
N VAL A 124 24.50 -34.26 39.13
CA VAL A 124 23.78 -33.20 39.84
C VAL A 124 22.34 -33.14 39.30
N GLU A 125 21.42 -33.62 40.12
CA GLU A 125 19.97 -33.45 39.99
C GLU A 125 19.64 -31.98 40.28
N MET A 126 19.29 -31.20 39.26
CA MET A 126 18.80 -29.82 39.36
C MET A 126 17.51 -29.69 38.56
N THR A 127 16.43 -29.54 39.34
CA THR A 127 15.13 -28.93 39.04
C THR A 127 14.89 -28.47 37.60
N ASN A 128 13.95 -29.16 36.97
CA ASN A 128 13.33 -28.85 35.70
C ASN A 128 12.39 -27.64 35.87
N ASP A 129 12.92 -26.43 35.73
CA ASP A 129 12.15 -25.20 35.47
C ASP A 129 12.95 -24.37 34.45
N SER A 130 12.71 -24.68 33.18
CA SER A 130 12.95 -23.75 32.09
C SER A 130 11.79 -23.90 31.15
N ASP A 131 10.80 -23.03 31.34
CA ASP A 131 10.01 -22.46 30.26
C ASP A 131 10.98 -22.00 29.18
N SER A 132 11.33 -22.92 28.29
CA SER A 132 11.85 -22.58 26.98
C SER A 132 10.63 -22.14 26.19
N ASP A 133 10.23 -20.88 26.41
CA ASP A 133 9.60 -20.07 25.37
C ASP A 133 10.57 -20.09 24.20
N SER A 134 10.40 -21.12 23.37
CA SER A 134 10.89 -21.14 22.01
C SER A 134 10.01 -20.16 21.26
N ASP A 135 10.23 -18.87 21.53
CA ASP A 135 9.73 -17.79 20.70
C ASP A 135 10.10 -18.16 19.27
N ASP A 136 9.06 -18.40 18.49
CA ASP A 136 9.12 -18.69 17.08
C ASP A 136 10.08 -17.69 16.43
N GLU A 137 11.27 -18.17 16.05
CA GLU A 137 12.04 -17.53 14.98
C GLU A 137 11.19 -17.68 13.71
N GLU A 138 10.17 -16.83 13.58
CA GLU A 138 9.52 -16.51 12.32
C GLU A 138 10.57 -15.78 11.46
N GLY A 139 11.59 -16.53 11.01
CA GLY A 139 12.38 -16.14 9.87
C GLY A 139 11.42 -15.74 8.75
N LEU A 140 11.79 -14.72 7.98
CA LEU A 140 11.05 -14.16 6.84
C LEU A 140 10.80 -15.22 5.75
N THR A 141 10.01 -16.24 6.06
CA THR A 141 9.66 -17.37 5.18
C THR A 141 8.46 -17.03 4.32
N ALA A 142 7.72 -15.99 4.70
CA ALA A 142 6.65 -15.44 3.91
C ALA A 142 7.19 -14.50 2.82
N PRO A 143 6.53 -14.44 1.66
CA PRO A 143 6.91 -13.53 0.58
C PRO A 143 6.81 -12.07 1.04
N ILE A 144 7.80 -11.26 0.70
CA ILE A 144 7.84 -9.82 0.96
C ILE A 144 6.77 -9.11 0.12
N ILE A 145 6.61 -9.56 -1.14
CA ILE A 145 5.64 -8.99 -2.08
C ILE A 145 4.63 -10.06 -2.50
N LYS A 146 3.36 -9.88 -2.11
CA LYS A 146 2.25 -10.76 -2.53
C LYS A 146 1.88 -10.47 -3.98
N ILE A 147 1.81 -11.50 -4.81
CA ILE A 147 1.45 -11.37 -6.23
C ILE A 147 -0.06 -11.57 -6.42
N ILE A 148 -0.72 -10.62 -7.08
CA ILE A 148 -2.13 -10.68 -7.48
C ILE A 148 -2.20 -10.84 -9.00
N ASP A 149 -2.53 -12.05 -9.44
CA ASP A 149 -2.75 -12.41 -10.85
C ASP A 149 -4.19 -12.90 -11.05
N PRO A 150 -5.12 -12.01 -11.47
CA PRO A 150 -6.50 -12.40 -11.69
C PRO A 150 -6.64 -13.42 -12.83
N VAL A 151 -7.25 -14.56 -12.53
CA VAL A 151 -7.42 -15.66 -13.50
C VAL A 151 -8.76 -15.56 -14.23
N GLY A 152 -9.83 -15.15 -13.53
CA GLY A 152 -11.17 -15.02 -14.10
C GLY A 152 -11.29 -13.81 -15.03
N GLU A 153 -12.04 -13.94 -16.13
CA GLU A 153 -12.26 -12.84 -17.09
C GLU A 153 -12.91 -11.61 -16.43
N GLN A 154 -13.85 -11.83 -15.51
CA GLN A 154 -14.49 -10.77 -14.74
C GLN A 154 -13.49 -10.03 -13.85
N ASP A 155 -12.64 -10.76 -13.13
CA ASP A 155 -11.63 -10.17 -12.25
C ASP A 155 -10.53 -9.45 -13.04
N ARG A 156 -10.13 -10.01 -14.18
CA ARG A 156 -9.21 -9.35 -15.12
C ARG A 156 -9.80 -8.04 -15.61
N ALA A 157 -11.07 -8.02 -16.00
CA ALA A 157 -11.73 -6.81 -16.46
C ALA A 157 -11.78 -5.70 -15.38
N LEU A 158 -11.78 -6.06 -14.09
CA LEU A 158 -11.73 -5.09 -13.00
C LEU A 158 -10.38 -4.38 -12.87
N VAL A 159 -9.28 -5.06 -13.21
CA VAL A 159 -7.90 -4.57 -13.00
C VAL A 159 -7.14 -4.27 -14.29
N GLN A 160 -7.68 -4.67 -15.45
CA GLN A 160 -7.00 -4.50 -16.72
C GLN A 160 -6.85 -3.02 -17.05
N ASN A 161 -5.60 -2.61 -17.28
CA ASN A 161 -5.24 -1.23 -17.65
C ASN A 161 -5.85 -0.16 -16.70
N ILE A 162 -6.03 -0.47 -15.42
CA ILE A 162 -6.48 0.53 -14.45
C ILE A 162 -5.39 1.57 -14.19
N SER A 163 -5.80 2.76 -13.74
CA SER A 163 -4.87 3.78 -13.28
C SER A 163 -4.29 3.43 -11.91
N ASN A 164 -3.21 4.12 -11.51
CA ASN A 164 -2.67 4.01 -10.17
C ASN A 164 -3.72 4.37 -9.11
N LEU A 165 -4.49 5.45 -9.33
CA LEU A 165 -5.52 5.89 -8.39
C LEU A 165 -6.59 4.82 -8.20
N ARG A 166 -7.03 4.18 -9.29
CA ARG A 166 -8.02 3.11 -9.23
C ARG A 166 -7.49 1.86 -8.52
N ALA A 167 -6.20 1.55 -8.67
CA ALA A 167 -5.56 0.46 -7.92
C ALA A 167 -5.57 0.75 -6.42
N LEU A 168 -5.22 1.96 -6.00
CA LEU A 168 -5.28 2.37 -4.59
C LEU A 168 -6.71 2.31 -4.03
N ARG A 169 -7.70 2.82 -4.78
CA ARG A 169 -9.13 2.76 -4.39
C ARG A 169 -9.67 1.34 -4.24
N LEU A 170 -9.04 0.37 -4.90
CA LEU A 170 -9.43 -1.03 -4.85
C LEU A 170 -8.82 -1.75 -3.64
N LEU A 171 -7.55 -1.45 -3.34
CA LEU A 171 -6.73 -2.25 -2.41
C LEU A 171 -6.47 -1.57 -1.07
N ASN A 172 -6.67 -0.25 -0.96
CA ASN A 172 -6.31 0.54 0.19
C ASN A 172 -7.51 1.34 0.72
N ASP A 173 -7.50 1.57 2.03
CA ASP A 173 -8.50 2.43 2.67
C ASP A 173 -8.17 3.90 2.40
N VAL A 174 -9.19 4.69 2.09
CA VAL A 174 -9.05 6.10 1.74
C VAL A 174 -9.28 7.01 2.96
N ASP A 175 -8.49 8.07 3.07
CA ASP A 175 -8.60 9.10 4.11
C ASP A 175 -8.12 10.44 3.54
N ILE A 176 -8.17 11.50 4.35
CA ILE A 176 -7.62 12.82 4.00
C ILE A 176 -6.56 13.25 5.01
N ARG A 177 -5.59 14.02 4.52
CA ARG A 177 -4.53 14.63 5.32
C ARG A 177 -4.31 16.09 4.93
N PRO A 178 -3.69 16.90 5.80
CA PRO A 178 -3.15 18.19 5.38
C PRO A 178 -2.16 17.99 4.23
N ALA A 179 -2.29 18.76 3.15
CA ALA A 179 -1.31 18.76 2.08
C ALA A 179 0.04 19.29 2.61
N PRO A 180 1.19 18.80 2.11
CA PRO A 180 2.50 19.34 2.49
C PRO A 180 2.55 20.86 2.34
N SER A 181 3.25 21.55 3.24
CA SER A 181 3.34 23.01 3.17
C SER A 181 4.22 23.44 1.99
N PRO A 182 3.80 24.45 1.20
CA PRO A 182 4.63 24.99 0.13
C PRO A 182 5.94 25.58 0.71
N PRO A 183 7.08 25.43 -0.01
CA PRO A 183 8.31 26.12 0.36
C PRO A 183 8.09 27.63 0.51
N GLN A 184 8.81 28.27 1.43
CA GLN A 184 8.66 29.71 1.67
C GLN A 184 8.81 30.52 0.37
N GLY A 185 7.88 31.44 0.14
CA GLY A 185 7.87 32.30 -1.04
C GLY A 185 7.29 31.66 -2.31
N THR A 186 6.87 30.39 -2.28
CA THR A 186 6.19 29.75 -3.41
C THR A 186 4.67 29.93 -3.33
N LYS A 187 4.04 30.10 -4.50
CA LYS A 187 2.58 30.19 -4.61
C LYS A 187 1.99 28.79 -4.64
N ARG A 188 0.86 28.60 -3.94
CA ARG A 188 0.08 27.36 -3.99
C ARG A 188 -0.41 27.07 -5.43
N TYR A 189 -0.31 25.81 -5.86
CA TYR A 189 -0.73 25.28 -7.15
C TYR A 189 -2.21 25.58 -7.45
N SER A 190 -2.52 25.85 -8.71
CA SER A 190 -3.88 26.15 -9.19
C SER A 190 -4.00 25.70 -10.66
N PRO A 191 -5.04 24.92 -11.05
CA PRO A 191 -6.25 24.61 -10.29
C PRO A 191 -5.99 23.61 -9.13
N PRO A 192 -6.68 23.79 -7.99
CA PRO A 192 -6.55 22.87 -6.87
C PRO A 192 -7.11 21.50 -7.25
N ASN A 193 -6.34 20.42 -7.03
CA ASN A 193 -6.77 19.05 -7.23
C ASN A 193 -6.61 18.28 -5.92
N ARG A 194 -7.58 17.45 -5.55
CA ARG A 194 -7.59 16.75 -4.26
C ARG A 194 -6.42 15.77 -4.06
N LEU A 195 -5.80 15.28 -5.12
CA LEU A 195 -4.61 14.42 -5.01
C LEU A 195 -3.34 15.22 -4.70
N VAL A 196 -3.33 16.53 -4.90
CA VAL A 196 -2.17 17.39 -4.67
C VAL A 196 -2.41 18.32 -3.49
N ASP A 197 -3.37 19.22 -3.65
CA ASP A 197 -3.74 20.25 -2.70
C ASP A 197 -5.09 20.85 -3.12
N LYS A 198 -6.16 20.45 -2.43
CA LYS A 198 -7.48 21.09 -2.52
C LYS A 198 -7.80 21.73 -1.19
N ASN A 199 -7.73 23.06 -1.14
CA ASN A 199 -7.96 23.87 0.06
C ASN A 199 -7.02 23.50 1.23
N GLY A 200 -5.79 23.05 0.94
CA GLY A 200 -4.82 22.61 1.94
C GLY A 200 -4.99 21.18 2.42
N TRP A 201 -5.82 20.40 1.75
CA TRP A 201 -6.06 18.99 2.03
C TRP A 201 -5.72 18.12 0.82
N GLN A 202 -5.30 16.90 1.11
CA GLN A 202 -4.91 15.89 0.15
C GLN A 202 -5.62 14.58 0.48
N GLU A 203 -6.21 13.94 -0.53
CA GLU A 203 -6.68 12.55 -0.47
C GLU A 203 -5.49 11.61 -0.35
N LYS A 204 -5.50 10.68 0.61
CA LYS A 204 -4.45 9.70 0.85
C LYS A 204 -5.01 8.30 1.01
N TYR A 205 -4.13 7.32 0.91
CA TYR A 205 -4.47 5.91 1.05
C TYR A 205 -3.64 5.27 2.16
N THR A 206 -4.21 4.28 2.84
CA THR A 206 -3.55 3.51 3.90
C THR A 206 -3.72 2.02 3.62
N GLY A 207 -2.66 1.24 3.81
CA GLY A 207 -2.65 -0.20 3.56
C GLY A 207 -1.30 -0.66 2.98
N LEU A 208 -1.27 -1.84 2.36
CA LEU A 208 -0.05 -2.36 1.73
C LEU A 208 0.42 -1.47 0.57
N THR A 209 1.73 -1.46 0.36
CA THR A 209 2.34 -0.75 -0.77
C THR A 209 1.94 -1.42 -2.08
N VAL A 210 1.45 -0.64 -3.06
CA VAL A 210 0.98 -1.18 -4.34
C VAL A 210 2.04 -1.02 -5.42
N TRP A 211 2.38 -2.14 -6.06
CA TRP A 211 3.18 -2.25 -7.27
C TRP A 211 2.28 -2.66 -8.43
N ILE A 212 2.49 -2.06 -9.60
CA ILE A 212 1.72 -2.35 -10.81
C ILE A 212 2.65 -2.92 -11.88
N TYR A 213 2.31 -4.12 -12.36
CA TYR A 213 2.82 -4.68 -13.60
C TYR A 213 1.91 -4.25 -14.76
N ASP A 214 2.45 -3.46 -15.68
CA ASP A 214 1.74 -2.88 -16.82
C ASP A 214 2.32 -3.36 -18.17
N ALA A 215 1.75 -2.88 -19.27
CA ALA A 215 2.20 -3.29 -20.61
C ALA A 215 3.69 -3.01 -20.86
N ARG A 216 4.24 -1.97 -20.24
CA ARG A 216 5.66 -1.61 -20.36
C ARG A 216 6.55 -2.56 -19.56
N SER A 217 6.04 -3.13 -18.46
CA SER A 217 6.74 -4.13 -17.63
C SER A 217 7.18 -5.35 -18.43
N ASN A 218 6.40 -5.73 -19.47
CA ASN A 218 6.77 -6.80 -20.39
C ASN A 218 8.12 -6.58 -21.08
N SER A 219 8.51 -5.33 -21.29
CA SER A 219 9.72 -4.94 -22.03
C SER A 219 10.88 -4.55 -21.13
N ASP A 220 10.61 -3.81 -20.06
CA ASP A 220 11.66 -3.22 -19.23
C ASP A 220 11.93 -3.99 -17.93
N GLN A 221 11.14 -5.03 -17.65
CA GLN A 221 11.25 -5.82 -16.41
C GLN A 221 11.20 -4.93 -15.16
N CYS A 222 10.42 -3.85 -15.23
CA CYS A 222 10.17 -2.94 -14.13
C CYS A 222 8.69 -2.99 -13.72
N ALA A 223 8.39 -2.80 -12.44
CA ALA A 223 7.05 -2.51 -11.95
C ALA A 223 6.95 -1.03 -11.54
N ARG A 224 5.74 -0.48 -11.58
CA ARG A 224 5.46 0.87 -11.08
C ARG A 224 5.11 0.79 -9.59
N LEU A 225 5.90 1.44 -8.74
CA LEU A 225 5.55 1.69 -7.36
C LEU A 225 4.61 2.89 -7.28
N VAL A 226 3.48 2.74 -6.59
CA VAL A 226 2.47 3.79 -6.46
C VAL A 226 2.56 4.47 -5.09
N SER A 227 2.61 5.81 -5.07
CA SER A 227 2.58 6.60 -3.85
C SER A 227 1.17 6.62 -3.23
N GLN A 228 1.09 6.36 -1.94
CA GLN A 228 -0.17 6.43 -1.19
C GLN A 228 -0.51 7.86 -0.73
N GLU A 229 0.49 8.73 -0.69
CA GLU A 229 0.39 10.15 -0.34
C GLU A 229 1.56 10.93 -0.95
N GLY A 230 1.43 12.26 -1.02
CA GLY A 230 2.52 13.13 -1.48
C GLY A 230 3.42 13.58 -0.34
N ASP A 231 4.73 13.32 -0.43
CA ASP A 231 5.71 13.68 0.61
C ASP A 231 6.13 15.15 0.59
N VAL A 232 6.29 15.71 -0.61
CA VAL A 232 6.76 17.08 -0.84
C VAL A 232 5.66 17.89 -1.52
N TYR A 233 5.64 19.18 -1.25
CA TYR A 233 4.67 20.06 -1.88
C TYR A 233 4.71 19.96 -3.41
N GLY A 234 3.55 19.73 -4.02
CA GLY A 234 3.42 19.54 -5.46
C GLY A 234 3.47 18.08 -5.92
N THR A 235 3.84 17.13 -5.07
CA THR A 235 3.65 15.69 -5.36
C THR A 235 2.18 15.31 -5.22
N ALA A 236 1.70 14.41 -6.07
CA ALA A 236 0.34 13.91 -6.03
C ALA A 236 0.30 12.54 -5.34
N THR A 237 -0.80 12.27 -4.64
CA THR A 237 -1.22 10.90 -4.34
C THR A 237 -1.41 10.14 -5.66
N ALA A 238 -1.03 8.87 -5.68
CA ALA A 238 -1.00 8.01 -6.86
C ALA A 238 0.06 8.40 -7.92
N ASP A 239 1.01 9.30 -7.61
CA ASP A 239 2.24 9.40 -8.40
C ASP A 239 2.97 8.05 -8.39
N SER A 240 3.73 7.74 -9.44
CA SER A 240 4.46 6.47 -9.49
C SER A 240 5.84 6.57 -10.10
N TRP A 241 6.68 5.62 -9.70
CA TRP A 241 8.06 5.45 -10.18
C TRP A 241 8.29 4.02 -10.62
N ARG A 242 9.11 3.83 -11.65
CA ARG A 242 9.47 2.49 -12.14
C ARG A 242 10.73 2.01 -11.43
N ALA A 243 10.64 0.83 -10.83
CA ALA A 243 11.79 0.10 -10.30
C ALA A 243 11.96 -1.23 -11.03
N ARG A 244 13.21 -1.61 -11.28
CA ARG A 244 13.53 -2.94 -11.81
C ARG A 244 13.16 -4.01 -10.80
N VAL A 245 12.70 -5.16 -11.27
CA VAL A 245 12.33 -6.30 -10.44
C VAL A 245 13.41 -6.70 -9.42
N THR A 246 14.68 -6.57 -9.79
CA THR A 246 15.84 -6.88 -8.90
C THR A 246 15.99 -5.98 -7.68
N HIS A 247 15.35 -4.82 -7.66
CA HIS A 247 15.45 -3.88 -6.53
C HIS A 247 14.12 -3.82 -5.76
N MET A 248 13.07 -4.52 -6.20
CA MET A 248 11.74 -4.37 -5.60
C MET A 248 11.71 -4.80 -4.14
N CYS A 249 12.30 -5.95 -3.80
CA CYS A 249 12.32 -6.48 -2.44
C CYS A 249 13.10 -5.55 -1.48
N GLU A 250 14.29 -5.12 -1.89
CA GLU A 250 15.11 -4.17 -1.13
C GLU A 250 14.37 -2.83 -0.92
N LEU A 251 13.80 -2.26 -1.99
CA LEU A 251 13.03 -1.01 -1.90
C LEU A 251 11.84 -1.17 -0.95
N GLN A 252 11.07 -2.25 -1.07
CA GLN A 252 9.92 -2.53 -0.22
C GLN A 252 10.33 -2.62 1.26
N PHE A 253 11.40 -3.36 1.54
CA PHE A 253 11.93 -3.50 2.90
C PHE A 253 12.39 -2.16 3.47
N ASN A 254 13.18 -1.40 2.71
CA ASN A 254 13.71 -0.11 3.14
C ASN A 254 12.62 0.94 3.37
N MET A 255 11.56 0.95 2.55
CA MET A 255 10.43 1.85 2.75
C MET A 255 9.69 1.56 4.05
N ILE A 256 9.47 0.28 4.37
CA ILE A 256 8.68 -0.10 5.56
C ILE A 256 9.51 -0.02 6.84
N TYR A 257 10.71 -0.61 6.87
CA TYR A 257 11.48 -0.74 8.11
C TYR A 257 12.46 0.41 8.36
N LEU A 258 12.99 1.01 7.29
CA LEU A 258 13.95 2.13 7.40
C LEU A 258 13.30 3.49 7.17
N GLY A 259 12.00 3.52 6.87
CA GLY A 259 11.26 4.76 6.57
C GLY A 259 11.80 5.49 5.35
N MET A 260 12.44 4.78 4.42
CA MET A 260 12.97 5.36 3.20
C MET A 260 11.82 5.93 2.36
N LYS A 261 11.98 7.18 1.91
CA LYS A 261 11.05 7.83 0.99
C LYS A 261 11.69 7.95 -0.38
N ILE A 262 10.89 7.78 -1.43
CA ILE A 262 11.36 7.95 -2.80
C ILE A 262 11.17 9.40 -3.19
N ASP A 263 12.20 10.22 -2.97
CA ASP A 263 12.16 11.65 -3.23
C ASP A 263 13.03 12.10 -4.41
N PHE A 264 13.88 11.24 -4.98
CA PHE A 264 14.85 11.54 -6.06
C PHE A 264 15.56 12.90 -5.90
N GLY A 265 15.84 13.32 -4.66
CA GLY A 265 16.44 14.63 -4.37
C GLY A 265 15.55 15.82 -4.72
N GLY A 266 14.23 15.68 -4.63
CA GLY A 266 13.24 16.68 -5.00
C GLY A 266 13.05 16.84 -6.51
N LEU A 267 13.58 15.92 -7.32
CA LEU A 267 13.37 15.91 -8.76
C LEU A 267 12.09 15.14 -9.10
N ASP A 268 11.13 15.84 -9.70
CA ASP A 268 9.87 15.30 -10.22
C ASP A 268 10.13 14.28 -11.35
N ARG A 269 10.42 13.03 -10.97
CA ARG A 269 10.65 11.90 -11.88
C ARG A 269 9.50 10.89 -11.91
N TYR A 270 8.33 11.28 -11.43
CA TYR A 270 7.12 10.47 -11.54
C TYR A 270 6.66 10.34 -13.01
N ASP A 271 5.88 9.31 -13.30
CA ASP A 271 5.30 9.06 -14.62
C ASP A 271 4.24 10.13 -14.96
N TYR A 272 4.65 11.17 -15.71
CA TYR A 272 3.78 12.32 -16.01
C TYR A 272 2.47 11.97 -16.74
N PRO A 273 2.47 11.11 -17.79
CA PRO A 273 1.23 10.60 -18.38
C PRO A 273 0.28 9.97 -17.36
N GLU A 274 0.79 9.13 -16.47
CA GLU A 274 -0.03 8.46 -15.45
C GLU A 274 -0.54 9.46 -14.41
N ARG A 275 0.30 10.39 -13.95
CA ARG A 275 -0.13 11.48 -13.06
C ARG A 275 -1.27 12.28 -13.67
N LYS A 276 -1.14 12.69 -14.94
CA LYS A 276 -2.21 13.41 -15.64
C LYS A 276 -3.52 12.60 -15.63
N ARG A 277 -3.43 11.31 -15.96
CA ARG A 277 -4.59 10.39 -15.92
C ARG A 277 -5.23 10.32 -14.53
N ASN A 278 -4.43 10.22 -13.47
CA ASN A 278 -4.93 10.18 -12.09
C ASN A 278 -5.62 11.50 -11.70
N LEU A 279 -5.04 12.64 -12.07
CA LEU A 279 -5.62 13.96 -11.79
C LEU A 279 -6.96 14.15 -12.50
N GLU A 280 -7.06 13.68 -13.76
CA GLU A 280 -8.31 13.69 -14.53
C GLU A 280 -9.36 12.75 -13.94
N GLU A 281 -8.98 11.54 -13.52
CA GLU A 281 -9.88 10.57 -12.87
C GLU A 281 -10.34 11.01 -11.47
N ALA A 282 -9.53 11.83 -10.79
CA ALA A 282 -9.87 12.38 -9.49
C ALA A 282 -10.86 13.55 -9.57
N GLU A 283 -11.12 14.14 -10.73
CA GLU A 283 -12.13 15.20 -10.83
C GLU A 283 -13.45 14.61 -11.38
N PRO A 284 -14.60 14.93 -10.75
CA PRO A 284 -15.91 14.45 -11.18
C PRO A 284 -16.41 15.09 -12.49
#